data_AF-A0A7D4SMK2-F1
#
_entry.id   AF-A0A7D4SMK2-F1
#
_cell.length_a   1.000
_cell.length_b   1.000
_cell.length_c   1.000
_cell.angle_alpha   90.00
_cell.angle_beta   90.00
_cell.angle_gamma   90.00
#
_symmetry.space_group_name_H-M   'P 1'
#
loop_
_entity.id
_entity.type
_entity.pdbx_description
1 polymer ?
#
loop_
_entity_poly.entity_id
_entity_poly.type
_entity_poly.pdbx_seq_one_letter_code
_entity_poly.pdbx_strand_id
1 'polypeptide(L)'
;MRLTLRFPIKGLYYYAADALWPHLKTGMHFKIQTEPDNSYDANAIQLFWTNRQGSALIGYIPRQLAKTLAEIYSPHDIENLDNRISYLWRQGKWQEIELQMTLDLPWHKALQSVLLSLWLRKKHQWQRFRRKKSC
;
A
#
# COMPACT_ATOMS: atom_id res chain seq x y z
N MET A 1 17.12 9.03 -8.04
CA MET A 1 16.74 10.02 -7.02
C MET A 1 15.98 9.29 -5.94
N ARG A 2 16.47 9.33 -4.70
CA ARG A 2 15.81 8.64 -3.59
C ARG A 2 14.65 9.48 -3.07
N LEU A 3 13.48 8.89 -2.99
CA LEU A 3 12.27 9.56 -2.51
C LEU A 3 11.45 8.61 -1.64
N THR A 4 10.66 9.19 -0.76
CA THR A 4 9.78 8.44 0.14
C THR A 4 8.33 8.80 -0.17
N LEU A 5 7.54 7.83 -0.63
CA LEU A 5 6.12 8.00 -0.91
C LEU A 5 5.29 7.48 0.24
N ARG A 6 4.11 8.07 0.40
CA ARG A 6 3.06 7.53 1.25
C ARG A 6 1.82 7.27 0.42
N PHE A 7 1.21 6.11 0.59
CA PHE A 7 0.00 5.76 -0.15
C PHE A 7 -0.90 4.83 0.67
N PRO A 8 -2.23 4.96 0.51
CA PRO A 8 -3.19 4.08 1.16
C PRO A 8 -3.26 2.75 0.42
N ILE A 9 -3.29 1.64 1.17
CA ILE A 9 -3.41 0.31 0.57
C ILE A 9 -4.85 0.00 0.15
N LYS A 10 -4.99 -0.98 -0.74
CA LYS A 10 -6.29 -1.43 -1.26
C LYS A 10 -6.61 -2.84 -0.77
N GLY A 11 -7.89 -3.18 -0.78
CA GLY A 11 -8.36 -4.53 -0.48
C GLY A 11 -8.53 -4.87 1.00
N LEU A 12 -8.24 -3.96 1.93
CA LEU A 12 -8.33 -4.18 3.39
C LEU A 12 -9.60 -4.89 3.89
N TYR A 13 -10.74 -4.64 3.25
CA TYR A 13 -12.01 -5.23 3.66
C TYR A 13 -12.13 -6.73 3.34
N TYR A 14 -11.40 -7.20 2.33
CA TYR A 14 -11.56 -8.56 1.79
C TYR A 14 -10.59 -9.58 2.39
N TYR A 15 -9.60 -9.12 3.15
CA TYR A 15 -8.51 -9.96 3.63
C TYR A 15 -8.38 -9.90 5.16
N ALA A 16 -7.33 -10.51 5.70
CA ALA A 16 -7.12 -10.70 7.13
C ALA A 16 -6.94 -9.38 7.93
N ALA A 17 -7.04 -8.21 7.31
CA ALA A 17 -6.74 -6.93 7.96
C ALA A 17 -7.60 -6.65 9.19
N ASP A 18 -8.87 -7.06 9.23
CA ASP A 18 -9.72 -6.84 10.40
C ASP A 18 -9.27 -7.67 11.60
N ALA A 19 -8.97 -8.97 11.36
CA ALA A 19 -8.44 -9.88 12.37
C ALA A 19 -7.04 -9.46 12.85
N LEU A 20 -6.23 -8.89 11.95
CA LEU A 20 -4.87 -8.45 12.25
C LEU A 20 -4.79 -7.08 12.89
N TRP A 21 -5.86 -6.27 12.83
CA TRP A 21 -5.89 -4.89 13.30
C TRP A 21 -5.30 -4.68 14.71
N PRO A 22 -5.61 -5.50 15.73
CA PRO A 22 -5.05 -5.35 17.08
C PRO A 22 -3.52 -5.48 17.14
N HIS A 23 -2.92 -6.11 16.13
CA HIS A 23 -1.48 -6.35 16.05
C HIS A 23 -0.74 -5.31 15.20
N LEU A 24 -1.46 -4.44 14.49
CA LEU A 24 -0.86 -3.45 13.60
C LEU A 24 -0.40 -2.20 14.37
N LYS A 25 0.82 -1.77 14.09
CA LYS A 25 1.44 -0.57 14.66
C LYS A 25 2.16 0.22 13.58
N THR A 26 2.19 1.55 13.73
CA THR A 26 3.02 2.40 12.88
C THR A 26 4.50 2.00 13.00
N GLY A 27 5.23 2.11 11.89
CA GLY A 27 6.63 1.68 11.77
C GLY A 27 6.82 0.21 11.44
N MET A 28 5.78 -0.65 11.52
CA MET A 28 5.91 -2.07 11.16
C MET A 28 6.17 -2.26 9.67
N HIS A 29 7.02 -3.23 9.34
CA HIS A 29 7.29 -3.65 7.97
C HIS A 29 6.28 -4.68 7.49
N PHE A 30 6.05 -4.71 6.18
CA PHE A 30 5.28 -5.76 5.52
C PHE A 30 6.09 -6.38 4.42
N LYS A 31 5.88 -7.67 4.14
CA LYS A 31 6.43 -8.25 2.92
C LYS A 31 5.59 -7.84 1.73
N ILE A 32 6.26 -7.66 0.61
CA ILE A 32 5.64 -7.40 -0.67
C ILE A 32 5.94 -8.59 -1.57
N GLN A 33 4.94 -9.00 -2.36
CA GLN A 33 5.10 -10.06 -3.34
C GLN A 33 4.43 -9.65 -4.65
N THR A 34 5.10 -9.90 -5.77
CA THR A 34 4.52 -9.70 -7.09
C THR A 34 3.61 -10.86 -7.47
N GLU A 35 2.50 -10.59 -8.16
CA GLU A 35 1.55 -11.60 -8.62
C GLU A 35 1.36 -11.46 -10.15
N PRO A 36 2.35 -11.91 -10.95
CA PRO A 36 2.33 -11.73 -12.40
C PRO A 36 1.20 -12.49 -13.09
N ASP A 37 0.77 -13.62 -12.52
CA ASP A 37 -0.30 -14.48 -13.05
C ASP A 37 -1.72 -14.00 -12.68
N ASN A 38 -1.85 -12.78 -12.12
CA ASN A 38 -3.14 -12.23 -11.77
C ASN A 38 -3.97 -11.91 -13.03
N SER A 39 -5.11 -12.60 -13.17
CA SER A 39 -6.01 -12.47 -14.33
C SER A 39 -6.57 -11.06 -14.57
N TYR A 40 -6.59 -10.19 -13.56
CA TYR A 40 -7.11 -8.82 -13.67
C TYR A 40 -6.02 -7.77 -13.88
N ASP A 41 -4.82 -8.01 -13.34
CA ASP A 41 -3.71 -7.06 -13.35
C ASP A 41 -2.36 -7.76 -13.21
N ALA A 42 -1.65 -8.00 -14.32
CA ALA A 42 -0.33 -8.64 -14.32
C ALA A 42 0.76 -7.87 -13.54
N ASN A 43 0.49 -6.61 -13.15
CA ASN A 43 1.37 -5.83 -12.28
C ASN A 43 0.88 -5.84 -10.81
N ALA A 44 0.01 -6.77 -10.42
CA ALA A 44 -0.51 -6.84 -9.07
C ALA A 44 0.62 -7.07 -8.07
N ILE A 45 0.58 -6.29 -6.99
CA ILE A 45 1.56 -6.38 -5.91
C ILE A 45 0.81 -6.54 -4.59
N GLN A 46 1.01 -7.70 -3.98
CA GLN A 46 0.40 -8.16 -2.74
C GLN A 46 1.20 -7.67 -1.52
N LEU A 47 0.49 -7.44 -0.42
CA LEU A 47 1.05 -7.02 0.86
C LEU A 47 0.76 -8.06 1.94
N PHE A 48 1.82 -8.68 2.45
CA PHE A 48 1.75 -9.72 3.45
C PHE A 48 2.24 -9.24 4.81
N TRP A 49 1.44 -9.51 5.83
CA TRP A 49 1.92 -9.53 7.20
C TRP A 49 2.58 -10.86 7.50
N THR A 50 3.72 -10.81 8.18
CA THR A 50 4.45 -12.01 8.57
C THR A 50 4.67 -11.97 10.08
N ASN A 51 4.35 -13.07 10.75
CA ASN A 51 4.63 -13.29 12.16
C ASN A 51 5.25 -14.69 12.36
N ARG A 52 5.41 -15.11 13.62
CA ARG A 52 5.93 -16.45 13.94
C ARG A 52 4.97 -17.58 13.50
N GLN A 53 3.68 -17.29 13.36
CA GLN A 53 2.63 -18.25 13.03
C GLN A 53 2.37 -18.38 11.52
N GLY A 54 2.93 -17.51 10.68
CA GLY A 54 2.79 -17.58 9.23
C GLY A 54 2.74 -16.21 8.55
N SER A 55 2.29 -16.22 7.30
CA SER A 55 2.08 -15.01 6.49
C SER A 55 0.60 -14.87 6.11
N ALA A 56 0.07 -13.66 6.22
CA ALA A 56 -1.32 -13.35 5.92
C ALA A 56 -1.40 -12.16 4.96
N LEU A 57 -2.12 -12.33 3.85
CA LEU A 57 -2.41 -11.26 2.90
C LEU A 57 -3.28 -10.21 3.59
N ILE A 58 -2.88 -8.94 3.52
CA ILE A 58 -3.62 -7.80 4.07
C ILE A 58 -4.25 -6.95 2.98
N GLY A 59 -3.65 -6.93 1.79
CA GLY A 59 -4.14 -6.12 0.70
C GLY A 59 -3.14 -5.99 -0.43
N TYR A 60 -3.30 -4.92 -1.21
CA TYR A 60 -2.56 -4.67 -2.44
C TYR A 60 -2.05 -3.24 -2.50
N ILE A 61 -0.92 -3.07 -3.18
CA ILE A 61 -0.47 -1.75 -3.63
C ILE A 61 -1.49 -1.20 -4.63
N PRO A 62 -1.80 0.12 -4.63
CA PRO A 62 -2.65 0.71 -5.65
C PRO A 62 -2.15 0.42 -7.06
N ARG A 63 -3.03 -0.10 -7.92
CA ARG A 63 -2.75 -0.49 -9.32
C ARG A 63 -1.87 0.49 -10.09
N GLN A 64 -2.15 1.78 -9.98
CA GLN A 64 -1.40 2.84 -10.68
C GLN A 64 0.06 2.91 -10.20
N LEU A 65 0.30 2.75 -8.90
CA LEU A 65 1.65 2.72 -8.35
C LEU A 65 2.34 1.41 -8.70
N ALA A 66 1.62 0.29 -8.64
CA ALA A 66 2.17 -1.02 -8.99
C ALA A 66 2.67 -1.08 -10.43
N LYS A 67 1.91 -0.50 -11.37
CA LYS A 67 2.34 -0.31 -12.76
C LYS A 67 3.63 0.52 -12.86
N THR A 68 3.71 1.66 -12.16
CA THR A 68 4.93 2.49 -12.16
C THR A 68 6.14 1.74 -11.61
N LEU A 69 5.96 0.89 -10.58
CA LEU A 69 7.04 0.07 -10.04
C LEU A 69 7.50 -0.98 -11.05
N ALA A 70 6.57 -1.68 -11.70
CA ALA A 70 6.87 -2.71 -12.70
C ALA A 70 7.57 -2.16 -13.96
N GLU A 71 7.38 -0.87 -14.30
CA GLU A 71 8.09 -0.22 -15.39
C GLU A 71 9.57 0.07 -15.09
N ILE A 72 9.98 0.04 -13.82
CA ILE A 72 11.28 0.56 -13.35
C ILE A 72 12.11 -0.52 -12.68
N TYR A 73 11.47 -1.44 -11.96
CA TYR A 73 12.10 -2.46 -11.17
C TYR A 73 11.79 -3.85 -11.71
N SER A 74 12.72 -4.79 -11.54
CA SER A 74 12.39 -6.20 -11.72
C SER A 74 11.45 -6.66 -10.61
N PRO A 75 10.66 -7.74 -10.82
CA PRO A 75 9.83 -8.31 -9.77
C PRO A 75 10.60 -8.60 -8.48
N HIS A 76 11.82 -9.12 -8.60
CA HIS A 76 12.68 -9.40 -7.45
C HIS A 76 13.10 -8.13 -6.70
N ASP A 77 13.39 -7.04 -7.40
CA ASP A 77 13.74 -5.76 -6.76
C ASP A 77 12.54 -5.17 -6.01
N ILE A 78 11.33 -5.30 -6.57
CA ILE A 78 10.08 -4.83 -5.94
C ILE A 78 9.85 -5.50 -4.58
N GLU A 79 10.10 -6.81 -4.50
CA GLU A 79 9.89 -7.60 -3.28
C GLU A 79 10.89 -7.24 -2.16
N ASN A 80 12.03 -6.64 -2.52
CA ASN A 80 13.06 -6.19 -1.60
C ASN A 80 12.92 -4.71 -1.18
N LEU A 81 11.89 -3.99 -1.67
CA LEU A 81 11.67 -2.59 -1.33
C LEU A 81 11.30 -2.40 0.14
N ASP A 82 11.93 -1.43 0.81
CA ASP A 82 11.56 -1.04 2.18
C ASP A 82 10.19 -0.36 2.19
N ASN A 83 9.26 -0.98 2.90
CA ASN A 83 7.92 -0.49 3.13
C ASN A 83 7.53 -0.64 4.61
N ARG A 84 6.89 0.39 5.14
CA ARG A 84 6.48 0.45 6.54
C ARG A 84 5.13 1.11 6.72
N ILE A 85 4.42 0.79 7.78
CA ILE A 85 3.16 1.48 8.13
C ILE A 85 3.49 2.92 8.54
N SER A 86 2.98 3.91 7.81
CA SER A 86 3.07 5.32 8.23
C SER A 86 1.85 5.80 8.99
N TYR A 87 0.68 5.19 8.75
CA TYR A 87 -0.57 5.64 9.33
C TYR A 87 -1.58 4.51 9.44
N LEU A 88 -2.34 4.50 10.53
CA LEU A 88 -3.45 3.60 10.79
C LEU A 88 -4.66 4.42 11.20
N TRP A 89 -5.83 4.10 10.65
CA TRP A 89 -7.08 4.71 11.04
C TRP A 89 -8.22 3.71 10.97
N ARG A 90 -9.04 3.67 12.02
CA ARG A 90 -10.26 2.86 12.08
C ARG A 90 -11.40 3.64 12.73
N GLN A 91 -12.59 3.48 12.17
CA GLN A 91 -13.85 3.96 12.74
C GLN A 91 -14.97 2.96 12.41
N GLY A 92 -15.38 2.17 13.41
CA GLY A 92 -16.33 1.07 13.21
C GLY A 92 -15.80 0.05 12.19
N LYS A 93 -16.57 -0.18 11.13
CA LYS A 93 -16.21 -1.07 10.00
C LYS A 93 -15.21 -0.47 9.01
N TRP A 94 -14.93 0.83 9.11
CA TRP A 94 -14.02 1.51 8.20
C TRP A 94 -12.60 1.43 8.72
N GLN A 95 -11.69 0.95 7.88
CA GLN A 95 -10.28 0.81 8.20
C GLN A 95 -9.41 1.29 7.03
N GLU A 96 -8.34 1.99 7.36
CA GLU A 96 -7.39 2.57 6.42
C GLU A 96 -5.96 2.42 6.95
N ILE A 97 -5.07 1.97 6.08
CA ILE A 97 -3.65 1.81 6.34
C ILE A 97 -2.91 2.57 5.24
N GLU A 98 -2.07 3.53 5.62
CA GLU A 98 -1.08 4.09 4.69
C GLU A 98 0.27 3.43 4.91
N LEU A 99 0.88 3.02 3.81
CA LEU A 99 2.27 2.62 3.78
C LEU A 99 3.14 3.77 3.34
N GLN A 100 4.35 3.78 3.89
CA GLN A 100 5.47 4.54 3.44
C GLN A 100 6.46 3.60 2.75
N MET A 101 6.89 3.97 1.56
CA MET A 101 7.84 3.20 0.76
C MET A 101 8.95 4.11 0.27
N THR A 102 10.19 3.63 0.35
CA THR A 102 11.35 4.35 -0.16
C THR A 102 11.75 3.79 -1.52
N LEU A 103 11.83 4.66 -2.52
CA LEU A 103 12.07 4.33 -3.91
C LEU A 103 13.25 5.11 -4.47
N ASP A 104 14.01 4.49 -5.34
CA ASP A 104 15.08 5.09 -6.14
C ASP A 104 14.62 5.24 -7.59
N LEU A 105 13.99 6.37 -7.91
CA LEU A 105 13.36 6.60 -9.22
C LEU A 105 14.16 7.60 -10.08
N PRO A 106 14.05 7.51 -11.42
CA PRO A 106 14.36 8.63 -12.31
C PRO A 106 13.48 9.85 -11.98
N TRP A 107 14.00 11.06 -12.13
CA TRP A 107 13.33 12.29 -11.68
C TRP A 107 11.93 12.50 -12.28
N HIS A 108 11.69 12.08 -13.53
CA HIS A 108 10.39 12.23 -14.20
C HIS A 108 9.35 11.25 -13.63
N LYS A 109 9.75 10.00 -13.34
CA LYS A 109 8.90 9.01 -12.65
C LYS A 109 8.68 9.37 -11.19
N ALA A 110 9.67 9.97 -10.54
CA ALA A 110 9.57 10.52 -9.20
C ALA A 110 8.46 11.57 -9.10
N LEU A 111 8.45 12.55 -10.01
CA LEU A 111 7.42 13.59 -10.04
C LEU A 111 6.02 13.01 -10.26
N GLN A 112 5.87 12.10 -11.24
CA GLN A 112 4.61 11.39 -11.49
C GLN A 112 4.12 10.65 -10.24
N SER A 113 5.02 9.94 -9.55
CA SER A 113 4.69 9.14 -8.37
C SER A 113 4.33 10.01 -7.16
N VAL A 114 5.00 11.15 -6.99
CA VAL A 114 4.65 12.13 -5.94
C VAL A 114 3.25 12.69 -6.20
N LEU A 115 2.95 13.15 -7.41
CA LEU A 115 1.63 13.67 -7.77
C LEU A 115 0.52 12.62 -7.57
N LEU A 116 0.78 11.38 -8.01
CA LEU A 116 -0.13 10.27 -7.82
C LEU A 116 -0.38 9.98 -6.34
N SER A 117 0.67 9.99 -5.52
CA SER A 117 0.57 9.76 -4.08
C SER A 117 -0.27 10.85 -3.39
N LEU A 118 -0.04 12.11 -3.74
CA LEU A 118 -0.82 13.25 -3.22
C LEU A 118 -2.29 13.13 -3.62
N TRP A 119 -2.57 12.77 -4.87
CA TRP A 119 -3.94 12.58 -5.35
C TRP A 119 -4.64 11.42 -4.63
N LEU A 120 -3.99 10.26 -4.49
CA LEU A 120 -4.54 9.10 -3.78
C LEU A 120 -4.87 9.43 -2.32
N ARG A 121 -3.96 10.12 -1.62
CA ARG A 121 -4.14 10.54 -0.23
C ARG A 121 -5.26 11.56 -0.10
N LYS A 122 -5.29 12.58 -0.97
CA LYS A 122 -6.37 13.56 -0.98
C LYS A 122 -7.71 12.85 -1.19
N LYS A 123 -7.83 11.99 -2.21
CA LYS A 123 -9.05 11.22 -2.48
C LYS A 123 -9.56 10.45 -1.25
N HIS A 124 -8.67 9.76 -0.53
CA HIS A 124 -9.05 9.03 0.69
C HIS A 124 -9.41 9.97 1.85
N GLN A 125 -8.71 11.10 2.03
CA GLN A 125 -9.11 12.13 3.01
C GLN A 125 -10.52 12.65 2.74
N TRP A 126 -10.87 12.91 1.48
CA TRP A 126 -12.22 13.31 1.09
C TRP A 126 -13.26 12.22 1.40
N GLN A 127 -12.94 10.95 1.17
CA GLN A 127 -13.82 9.83 1.55
C GLN A 127 -14.01 9.75 3.06
N ARG A 128 -12.95 9.96 3.85
CA ARG A 128 -13.01 10.03 5.31
C ARG A 128 -13.90 11.18 5.78
N PHE A 129 -13.78 12.37 5.19
CA PHE A 129 -14.63 13.51 5.49
C PHE A 129 -16.11 13.24 5.18
N ARG A 130 -16.41 12.63 4.03
CA ARG A 130 -17.81 12.25 3.70
C ARG A 130 -18.37 11.23 4.68
N ARG A 131 -17.57 10.23 5.08
CA ARG A 131 -18.00 9.19 6.03
C ARG A 131 -18.20 9.71 7.46
N LYS A 132 -17.41 10.70 7.89
CA LYS A 132 -17.62 11.37 9.19
C LYS A 132 -18.92 12.18 9.27
N LYS A 133 -19.47 12.65 8.14
CA LYS A 133 -20.74 13.40 8.09
C LYS A 133 -21.99 12.51 8.05
N SER A 134 -21.84 11.20 7.96
CA SER A 134 -22.95 10.23 7.88
C SER A 134 -23.14 9.41 9.17
N CYS A 135 -22.47 9.81 10.26
CA CYS A 135 -22.68 9.31 11.62
C CYS A 135 -23.30 10.40 12.47
#